data_AF-A0A1V9XT10-F1
#
_entry.id   AF-A0A1V9XT10-F1
#
_cell.length_a   1.000
_cell.length_b   1.000
_cell.length_c   1.000
_cell.angle_alpha   90.00
_cell.angle_beta   90.00
_cell.angle_gamma   90.00
#
_symmetry.space_group_name_H-M   'P 1'
#
loop_
_entity.id
_entity.type
_entity.pdbx_description
1 polymer ?
#
loop_
_entity_poly.entity_id
_entity_poly.type
_entity_poly.pdbx_seq_one_letter_code
_entity_poly.pdbx_strand_id
1 'polypeptide(L)'
;MLQHCLQRLSQQYPGSHRVRRLKAMQLEAHGRFDDAAKIYDALLAEDETNSSIHKRRIAMLKAQDLIPEAIEKLCEYLKRFQSDHEAWLELCNLYIAENDFVKAAFCMEELIMAQPHNHLYHQRYAELQYLIATVDSVELSRAYFAQVTDYYGLAATHNKALKLNPRNHSALFGFYSAAQWLGACPKFSSQKKRENQKYLDWGAQQIRALYKRNAGTLELKEKEKEPTVEDLMARLSIEASKCKEKTA
;
A
#
# COMPACT_ATOMS: atom_id res chain seq x y z
N MET A 1 27.43 -17.72 -7.21
CA MET A 1 26.79 -17.11 -8.40
C MET A 1 26.89 -15.58 -8.41
N LEU A 2 26.45 -14.85 -7.37
CA LEU A 2 26.42 -13.37 -7.36
C LEU A 2 27.80 -12.71 -7.66
N GLN A 3 28.87 -13.24 -7.06
CA GLN A 3 30.23 -12.72 -7.22
C GLN A 3 30.74 -12.85 -8.67
N HIS A 4 30.37 -13.94 -9.37
CA HIS A 4 30.74 -14.16 -10.77
C HIS A 4 30.03 -13.16 -11.70
N CYS A 5 28.74 -12.90 -11.47
CA CYS A 5 27.99 -11.89 -12.23
C CYS A 5 28.58 -10.48 -12.01
N LEU A 6 28.90 -10.13 -10.77
CA LEU A 6 29.50 -8.84 -10.42
C LEU A 6 30.89 -8.65 -11.05
N GLN A 7 31.70 -9.71 -11.10
CA GLN A 7 33.01 -9.66 -11.76
C GLN A 7 32.88 -9.40 -13.26
N ARG A 8 31.97 -10.09 -13.95
CA ARG A 8 31.69 -9.86 -15.38
C ARG A 8 31.20 -8.43 -15.64
N LEU A 9 30.27 -7.94 -14.81
CA LEU A 9 29.78 -6.56 -14.92
C LEU A 9 30.88 -5.52 -14.70
N SER A 10 31.80 -5.77 -13.75
CA SER A 10 32.92 -4.87 -13.49
C SER A 10 33.96 -4.86 -14.61
N GLN A 11 34.12 -5.97 -15.34
CA GLN A 11 34.99 -6.04 -16.51
C GLN A 11 34.36 -5.34 -17.72
N GLN A 12 33.06 -5.53 -17.93
CA GLN A 12 32.34 -4.94 -19.05
C GLN A 12 32.10 -3.42 -18.89
N TYR A 13 31.89 -2.95 -17.65
CA TYR A 13 31.58 -1.56 -17.35
C TYR A 13 32.49 -1.00 -16.24
N PRO A 14 33.79 -0.79 -16.50
CA PRO A 14 34.71 -0.23 -15.51
C PRO A 14 34.27 1.17 -15.08
N GLY A 15 34.36 1.47 -13.79
CA GLY A 15 33.99 2.77 -13.22
C GLY A 15 32.48 3.07 -13.10
N SER A 16 31.60 2.18 -13.58
CA SER A 16 30.15 2.43 -13.52
C SER A 16 29.61 2.59 -12.09
N HIS A 17 28.92 3.71 -11.82
CA HIS A 17 28.22 3.94 -10.55
C HIS A 17 27.24 2.81 -10.21
N ARG A 18 26.57 2.23 -11.21
CA ARG A 18 25.63 1.11 -11.01
C ARG A 18 26.34 -0.14 -10.50
N VAL A 19 27.52 -0.46 -11.07
CA VAL A 19 28.31 -1.61 -10.64
C VAL A 19 28.89 -1.38 -9.24
N ARG A 20 29.34 -0.15 -8.93
CA ARG A 20 29.81 0.21 -7.59
C ARG A 20 28.70 0.09 -6.54
N ARG A 21 27.48 0.53 -6.85
CA ARG A 21 26.30 0.33 -5.99
C ARG A 21 26.03 -1.15 -5.75
N LEU A 22 26.09 -1.99 -6.79
CA LEU A 22 25.92 -3.44 -6.63
C LEU A 22 27.02 -4.08 -5.76
N LYS A 23 28.27 -3.61 -5.85
CA LYS A 23 29.35 -4.04 -4.95
C LYS A 23 29.06 -3.66 -3.49
N ALA A 24 28.56 -2.46 -3.24
CA ALA A 24 28.15 -2.04 -1.90
C ALA A 24 26.97 -2.88 -1.37
N MET A 25 25.96 -3.15 -2.19
CA MET A 25 24.85 -4.05 -1.83
C MET A 25 25.33 -5.47 -1.53
N GLN A 26 26.37 -5.97 -2.23
CA GLN A 26 26.99 -7.24 -1.89
C GLN A 26 27.63 -7.18 -0.50
N LEU A 27 28.35 -6.12 -0.16
CA LEU A 27 28.96 -5.95 1.17
C LEU A 27 27.90 -5.91 2.29
N GLU A 28 26.80 -5.20 2.08
CA GLU A 28 25.65 -5.21 3.01
C GLU A 28 25.11 -6.63 3.24
N ALA A 29 24.97 -7.42 2.17
CA ALA A 29 24.51 -8.80 2.29
C ALA A 29 25.48 -9.71 3.08
N HIS A 30 26.75 -9.30 3.21
CA HIS A 30 27.75 -9.98 4.04
C HIS A 30 27.90 -9.33 5.43
N GLY A 31 27.02 -8.39 5.81
CA GLY A 31 27.06 -7.67 7.09
C GLY A 31 28.18 -6.63 7.19
N ARG A 32 28.89 -6.33 6.10
CA ARG A 32 29.98 -5.33 6.06
C ARG A 32 29.43 -3.93 5.78
N PHE A 33 28.63 -3.41 6.71
CA PHE A 33 27.94 -2.14 6.54
C PHE A 33 28.88 -0.94 6.44
N ASP A 34 29.96 -0.89 7.21
CA ASP A 34 30.93 0.21 7.18
C ASP A 34 31.61 0.35 5.80
N ASP A 35 31.93 -0.77 5.17
CA ASP A 35 32.57 -0.76 3.86
C ASP A 35 31.57 -0.41 2.75
N ALA A 36 30.32 -0.84 2.89
CA ALA A 36 29.24 -0.40 2.00
C ALA A 36 29.02 1.12 2.13
N ALA A 37 29.00 1.65 3.36
CA ALA A 37 28.83 3.07 3.64
C ALA A 37 29.92 3.92 2.96
N LYS A 38 31.19 3.51 3.06
CA LYS A 38 32.31 4.20 2.38
C LYS A 38 32.12 4.26 0.86
N ILE A 39 31.59 3.19 0.25
CA ILE A 39 31.32 3.19 -1.19
C ILE A 39 30.18 4.15 -1.53
N TYR A 40 29.12 4.20 -0.72
CA TYR A 40 28.02 5.15 -0.92
C TYR A 40 28.46 6.59 -0.73
N ASP A 41 29.30 6.88 0.28
CA ASP A 41 29.82 8.22 0.53
C ASP A 41 30.70 8.69 -0.63
N ALA A 42 31.56 7.81 -1.16
CA ALA A 42 32.32 8.13 -2.36
C ALA A 42 31.43 8.37 -3.59
N LEU A 43 30.35 7.59 -3.75
CA LEU A 43 29.40 7.78 -4.85
C LEU A 43 28.60 9.09 -4.71
N LEU A 44 28.24 9.48 -3.49
CA LEU A 44 27.54 10.75 -3.22
C LEU A 44 28.47 11.96 -3.31
N ALA A 45 29.76 11.81 -3.02
CA ALA A 45 30.76 12.86 -3.23
C ALA A 45 30.97 13.15 -4.74
N GLU A 46 30.81 12.13 -5.59
CA GLU A 46 30.86 12.29 -7.05
C GLU A 46 29.55 12.83 -7.63
N ASP A 47 28.40 12.40 -7.10
CA ASP A 47 27.07 12.87 -7.50
C ASP A 47 26.11 12.91 -6.31
N GLU A 48 25.99 14.09 -5.68
CA GLU A 48 25.12 14.29 -4.51
C GLU A 48 23.63 14.18 -4.87
N THR A 49 23.28 14.35 -6.14
CA THR A 49 21.88 14.32 -6.62
C THR A 49 21.37 12.91 -6.86
N ASN A 50 22.20 11.89 -6.64
CA ASN A 50 21.86 10.50 -6.88
C ASN A 50 20.87 9.95 -5.82
N SER A 51 19.58 10.11 -6.11
CA SER A 51 18.49 9.62 -5.25
C SER A 51 18.60 8.13 -4.90
N SER A 52 19.11 7.31 -5.82
CA SER A 52 19.21 5.87 -5.63
C SER A 52 20.22 5.48 -4.55
N ILE A 53 21.28 6.28 -4.36
CA ILE A 53 22.29 6.02 -3.32
C ILE A 53 21.77 6.49 -1.96
N HIS A 54 21.12 7.65 -1.89
CA HIS A 54 20.44 8.12 -0.68
C HIS A 54 19.42 7.08 -0.18
N LYS A 55 18.52 6.61 -1.05
CA LYS A 55 17.54 5.56 -0.71
C LYS A 55 18.21 4.28 -0.21
N ARG A 56 19.36 3.88 -0.78
CA ARG A 56 20.07 2.69 -0.34
C ARG A 56 20.72 2.86 1.03
N ARG A 57 21.29 4.04 1.32
CA ARG A 57 21.85 4.36 2.64
C ARG A 57 20.78 4.32 3.74
N ILE A 58 19.57 4.82 3.45
CA ILE A 58 18.43 4.73 4.37
C ILE A 58 18.01 3.26 4.57
N ALA A 59 17.91 2.48 3.49
CA ALA A 59 17.60 1.05 3.59
C ALA A 59 18.66 0.27 4.39
N MET A 60 19.94 0.66 4.30
CA MET A 60 21.03 0.07 5.07
C MET A 60 20.91 0.37 6.57
N LEU A 61 20.51 1.59 6.95
CA LEU A 61 20.24 1.96 8.36
C LEU A 61 19.07 1.14 8.91
N LYS A 62 17.99 1.02 8.14
CA LYS A 62 16.86 0.15 8.50
C LYS A 62 17.27 -1.31 8.70
N ALA A 63 18.15 -1.84 7.85
CA ALA A 63 18.63 -3.22 7.97
C ALA A 63 19.49 -3.46 9.22
N GLN A 64 19.97 -2.39 9.87
CA GLN A 64 20.71 -2.43 11.13
C GLN A 64 19.81 -2.12 12.34
N ASP A 65 18.49 -2.04 12.16
CA ASP A 65 17.51 -1.61 13.17
C ASP A 65 17.78 -0.20 13.75
N LEU A 66 18.54 0.64 13.04
CA LEU A 66 18.78 2.05 13.36
C LEU A 66 17.65 2.93 12.80
N ILE A 67 16.44 2.71 13.32
CA ILE A 67 15.21 3.36 12.84
C ILE A 67 15.22 4.89 13.04
N PRO A 68 15.62 5.45 14.21
CA PRO A 68 15.67 6.89 14.39
C PRO A 68 16.59 7.59 13.39
N GLU A 69 17.77 7.03 13.14
CA GLU A 69 18.74 7.54 12.17
C GLU A 69 18.22 7.42 10.74
N ALA A 70 17.51 6.33 10.42
CA ALA A 70 16.85 6.17 9.12
C ALA A 70 15.78 7.24 8.89
N ILE A 71 14.98 7.58 9.92
CA ILE A 71 13.99 8.66 9.87
C ILE A 71 14.67 10.00 9.64
N GLU A 72 15.73 10.32 10.40
CA GLU A 72 16.47 11.58 10.24
C GLU A 72 17.02 11.72 8.81
N LYS A 73 17.67 10.68 8.29
CA LYS A 73 18.20 10.67 6.92
C LYS A 73 17.13 10.74 5.85
N LEU A 74 15.97 10.11 6.07
CA LEU A 74 14.85 10.20 5.13
C LEU A 74 14.20 11.60 5.14
N CYS A 75 14.13 12.26 6.30
CA CYS A 75 13.71 13.66 6.40
C CYS A 75 14.70 14.61 5.71
N GLU A 76 16.02 14.42 5.89
CA GLU A 76 17.04 15.16 5.15
C GLU A 76 16.91 14.97 3.64
N TYR A 77 16.67 13.73 3.21
CA TYR A 77 16.45 13.40 1.81
C TYR A 77 15.21 14.12 1.25
N LEU A 78 14.07 14.06 1.95
CA LEU A 78 12.82 14.67 1.52
C LEU A 78 12.89 16.20 1.47
N LYS A 79 13.73 16.86 2.30
CA LYS A 79 13.98 18.31 2.15
C LYS A 79 14.50 18.68 0.76
N ARG A 80 15.26 17.78 0.11
CA ARG A 80 15.85 17.97 -1.22
C ARG A 80 14.97 17.40 -2.34
N PHE A 81 14.35 16.24 -2.11
CA PHE A 81 13.57 15.49 -3.10
C PHE A 81 12.08 15.40 -2.71
N GLN A 82 11.44 16.56 -2.53
CA GLN A 82 10.07 16.66 -2.00
C GLN A 82 9.01 15.98 -2.86
N SER A 83 9.25 15.81 -4.16
CA SER A 83 8.33 15.16 -5.10
C SER A 83 8.44 13.63 -5.11
N ASP A 84 9.34 13.03 -4.31
CA ASP A 84 9.48 11.59 -4.23
C ASP A 84 8.40 10.96 -3.35
N HIS A 85 7.30 10.54 -3.98
CA HIS A 85 6.16 9.91 -3.31
C HIS A 85 6.54 8.61 -2.60
N GLU A 86 7.49 7.82 -3.13
CA GLU A 86 7.90 6.57 -2.48
C GLU A 86 8.62 6.84 -1.16
N ALA A 87 9.44 7.90 -1.11
CA ALA A 87 10.12 8.31 0.11
C ALA A 87 9.15 8.84 1.17
N TRP A 88 8.10 9.57 0.79
CA TRP A 88 7.02 9.96 1.71
C TRP A 88 6.24 8.76 2.26
N LEU A 89 5.93 7.78 1.41
CA LEU A 89 5.29 6.53 1.84
C LEU A 89 6.17 5.76 2.81
N GLU A 90 7.47 5.72 2.54
CA GLU A 90 8.43 5.06 3.41
C GLU A 90 8.56 5.76 4.77
N LEU A 91 8.59 7.09 4.79
CA LEU A 91 8.62 7.87 6.03
C LEU A 91 7.36 7.63 6.87
N CYS A 92 6.19 7.58 6.22
CA CYS A 92 4.95 7.21 6.87
C CYS A 92 5.04 5.80 7.50
N ASN A 93 5.61 4.82 6.81
CA ASN A 93 5.77 3.45 7.33
C ASN A 93 6.65 3.43 8.58
N LEU A 94 7.77 4.18 8.56
CA LEU A 94 8.68 4.28 9.71
C LEU A 94 7.98 4.92 10.91
N TYR A 95 7.21 6.00 10.72
CA TYR A 95 6.44 6.60 11.81
C TYR A 95 5.36 5.68 12.36
N ILE A 96 4.71 4.87 11.52
CA ILE A 96 3.76 3.85 11.99
C ILE A 96 4.48 2.80 12.86
N ALA A 97 5.68 2.37 12.47
CA ALA A 97 6.47 1.40 13.24
C ALA A 97 6.85 1.95 14.63
N GLU A 98 7.13 3.26 14.73
CA GLU A 98 7.42 3.97 15.98
C GLU A 98 6.14 4.39 16.75
N ASN A 99 4.95 4.04 16.26
CA ASN A 99 3.63 4.46 16.79
C ASN A 99 3.40 5.98 16.82
N ASP A 100 4.15 6.75 16.02
CA ASP A 100 3.95 8.20 15.85
C ASP A 100 2.93 8.47 14.72
N PHE A 101 1.65 8.18 15.02
CA PHE A 101 0.58 8.27 14.04
C PHE A 101 0.30 9.69 13.55
N VAL A 102 0.63 10.71 14.34
CA VAL A 102 0.44 12.13 13.97
C VAL A 102 1.40 12.52 12.85
N LYS A 103 2.69 12.16 12.97
CA LYS A 103 3.65 12.41 11.89
C LYS A 103 3.40 11.52 10.67
N ALA A 104 2.95 10.29 10.89
CA ALA A 104 2.52 9.42 9.79
C ALA A 104 1.34 10.05 9.00
N ALA A 105 0.37 10.64 9.70
CA ALA A 105 -0.77 11.31 9.07
C ALA A 105 -0.33 12.51 8.23
N PHE A 106 0.62 13.32 8.73
CA PHE A 106 1.22 14.42 7.96
C PHE A 106 1.87 13.93 6.66
N CYS A 107 2.62 12.84 6.70
CA CYS A 107 3.21 12.26 5.48
C CYS A 107 2.15 11.85 4.44
N MET A 108 0.99 11.36 4.91
CA MET A 108 -0.12 11.01 4.03
C MET A 108 -0.85 12.24 3.47
N GLU A 109 -0.89 13.36 4.19
CA GLU A 109 -1.43 14.64 3.67
C GLU A 109 -0.61 15.13 2.48
N GLU A 110 0.72 15.12 2.58
CA GLU A 110 1.61 15.45 1.46
C GLU A 110 1.35 14.57 0.24
N LEU A 111 1.15 13.27 0.46
CA LEU A 111 0.82 12.31 -0.61
C LEU A 111 -0.56 12.56 -1.23
N ILE A 112 -1.56 12.93 -0.43
CA ILE A 112 -2.90 13.30 -0.91
C ILE A 112 -2.85 14.59 -1.71
N MET A 113 -2.08 15.59 -1.27
CA MET A 113 -1.90 16.84 -2.01
C MET A 113 -1.24 16.59 -3.37
N ALA A 114 -0.25 15.70 -3.43
CA ALA A 114 0.42 15.34 -4.67
C ALA A 114 -0.46 14.48 -5.61
N GLN A 115 -1.25 13.55 -5.06
CA GLN A 115 -2.11 12.64 -5.84
C GLN A 115 -3.53 12.56 -5.24
N PRO A 116 -4.35 13.61 -5.43
CA PRO A 116 -5.65 13.70 -4.77
C PRO A 116 -6.62 12.61 -5.25
N HIS A 117 -6.44 12.08 -6.46
CA HIS A 117 -7.28 11.04 -7.04
C HIS A 117 -6.95 9.61 -6.59
N ASN A 118 -5.95 9.41 -5.72
CA ASN A 118 -5.57 8.08 -5.27
C ASN A 118 -6.38 7.63 -4.04
N HIS A 119 -7.38 6.75 -4.22
CA HIS A 119 -8.22 6.27 -3.11
C HIS A 119 -7.44 5.59 -1.98
N LEU A 120 -6.29 4.98 -2.30
CA LEU A 120 -5.51 4.24 -1.32
C LEU A 120 -4.90 5.19 -0.28
N TYR A 121 -4.50 6.41 -0.69
CA TYR A 121 -3.97 7.40 0.24
C TYR A 121 -5.06 7.94 1.17
N HIS A 122 -6.25 8.23 0.64
CA HIS A 122 -7.40 8.62 1.46
C HIS A 122 -7.82 7.54 2.45
N GLN A 123 -7.86 6.29 2.01
CA GLN A 123 -8.14 5.15 2.91
C GLN A 123 -7.08 5.08 4.02
N ARG A 124 -5.80 5.13 3.66
CA ARG A 124 -4.70 4.98 4.62
C ARG A 124 -4.61 6.14 5.60
N TYR A 125 -4.89 7.36 5.14
CA TYR A 125 -5.04 8.53 6.00
C TYR A 125 -6.21 8.36 6.97
N ALA A 126 -7.37 7.87 6.50
CA ALA A 126 -8.51 7.58 7.36
C ALA A 126 -8.19 6.54 8.44
N GLU A 127 -7.43 5.50 8.10
CA GLU A 127 -6.94 4.49 9.06
C GLU A 127 -6.03 5.12 10.13
N LEU A 128 -5.10 5.99 9.73
CA LEU A 128 -4.23 6.71 10.68
C LEU A 128 -5.02 7.63 11.61
N GLN A 129 -5.98 8.38 11.08
CA GLN A 129 -6.84 9.25 11.87
C GLN A 129 -7.73 8.47 12.84
N TYR A 130 -8.14 7.25 12.47
CA TYR A 130 -8.83 6.34 13.37
C TYR A 130 -7.93 5.88 14.52
N LEU A 131 -6.65 5.56 14.23
CA LEU A 131 -5.67 5.13 15.23
C LEU A 131 -5.29 6.23 16.22
N ILE A 132 -5.29 7.50 15.79
CA ILE A 132 -5.09 8.66 16.69
C ILE A 132 -6.20 8.75 17.75
N ALA A 133 -7.41 8.24 17.46
CA ALA A 133 -8.51 8.02 18.40
C ALA A 133 -8.97 9.25 19.20
N THR A 134 -8.80 10.47 18.67
CA THR A 134 -9.47 11.67 19.20
C THR A 134 -10.84 11.82 18.56
N VAL A 135 -11.72 12.60 19.20
CA VAL A 135 -13.08 12.81 18.65
C VAL A 135 -13.01 13.44 17.26
N ASP A 136 -12.16 14.45 17.10
CA ASP A 136 -11.99 15.16 15.83
C ASP A 136 -11.30 14.27 14.78
N SER A 137 -10.31 13.47 15.18
CA SER A 137 -9.62 12.56 14.25
C SER A 137 -10.55 11.44 13.77
N VAL A 138 -11.41 10.88 14.62
CA VAL A 138 -12.35 9.84 14.21
C VAL A 138 -13.49 10.41 13.36
N GLU A 139 -13.94 11.65 13.61
CA GLU A 139 -14.85 12.35 12.71
C GLU A 139 -14.24 12.54 11.31
N LEU A 140 -12.95 12.92 11.26
CA LEU A 140 -12.18 13.05 10.03
C LEU A 140 -12.03 11.71 9.32
N SER A 141 -11.63 10.67 10.06
CA SER A 141 -11.51 9.29 9.57
C SER A 141 -12.80 8.82 8.89
N ARG A 142 -13.95 9.00 9.55
CA ARG A 142 -15.26 8.65 8.97
C ARG A 142 -15.52 9.43 7.69
N ALA A 143 -15.20 10.72 7.64
CA ALA A 143 -15.40 11.55 6.45
C ALA A 143 -14.53 11.07 5.26
N TYR A 144 -13.25 10.77 5.50
CA TYR A 144 -12.36 10.24 4.47
C TYR A 144 -12.77 8.83 4.02
N PHE A 145 -13.18 7.94 4.93
CA PHE A 145 -13.74 6.64 4.56
C PHE A 145 -15.04 6.76 3.76
N ALA A 146 -15.91 7.72 4.09
CA ALA A 146 -17.12 8.01 3.33
C ALA A 146 -16.80 8.49 1.91
N GLN A 147 -15.79 9.37 1.76
CA GLN A 147 -15.32 9.83 0.46
C GLN A 147 -14.83 8.68 -0.43
N VAL A 148 -14.18 7.67 0.17
CA VAL A 148 -13.72 6.48 -0.55
C VAL A 148 -14.88 5.54 -0.92
N THR A 149 -15.90 5.42 -0.05
CA THR A 149 -16.95 4.38 -0.14
C THR A 149 -18.23 4.75 -0.86
N ASP A 150 -18.47 6.01 -1.25
CA ASP A 150 -19.80 6.42 -1.74
C ASP A 150 -20.20 5.77 -3.08
N TYR A 151 -20.80 4.59 -2.96
CA TYR A 151 -21.69 3.93 -3.90
C TYR A 151 -23.12 4.34 -3.52
N TYR A 152 -23.67 5.31 -4.24
CA TYR A 152 -25.04 5.83 -4.15
C TYR A 152 -25.43 6.58 -2.85
N GLY A 153 -24.97 7.83 -2.73
CA GLY A 153 -25.88 8.96 -2.55
C GLY A 153 -26.15 9.43 -1.12
N LEU A 154 -25.22 9.29 -0.19
CA LEU A 154 -25.37 9.88 1.16
C LEU A 154 -24.55 11.16 1.41
N ALA A 155 -23.53 11.47 0.61
CA ALA A 155 -22.68 12.66 0.83
C ALA A 155 -23.08 13.85 -0.06
N ALA A 156 -24.24 14.47 0.24
CA ALA A 156 -24.69 15.68 -0.46
C ALA A 156 -24.01 16.99 0.01
N THR A 157 -23.04 16.95 0.92
CA THR A 157 -22.42 18.19 1.44
C THR A 157 -20.90 18.09 1.52
N HIS A 158 -20.26 18.82 0.60
CA HIS A 158 -18.88 19.36 0.63
C HIS A 158 -17.69 18.67 -0.05
N ASN A 159 -17.81 17.50 -0.71
CA ASN A 159 -16.77 17.13 -1.68
C ASN A 159 -17.23 16.14 -2.76
N LYS A 160 -18.06 16.63 -3.69
CA LYS A 160 -18.57 15.87 -4.86
C LYS A 160 -17.49 15.54 -5.90
N ALA A 161 -16.24 15.98 -5.70
CA ALA A 161 -15.23 16.10 -6.76
C ALA A 161 -14.25 14.91 -6.87
N LEU A 162 -14.09 14.07 -5.85
CA LEU A 162 -13.11 12.98 -5.88
C LEU A 162 -13.73 11.64 -5.44
N LYS A 163 -14.41 11.01 -6.41
CA LYS A 163 -15.00 9.67 -6.33
C LYS A 163 -13.93 8.66 -6.74
N LEU A 164 -13.44 7.84 -5.82
CA LEU A 164 -12.19 7.13 -6.10
C LEU A 164 -12.36 5.62 -6.29
N ASN A 165 -13.02 4.86 -5.40
CA ASN A 165 -13.30 3.43 -5.65
C ASN A 165 -14.42 2.79 -4.78
N PRO A 166 -15.63 2.57 -5.34
CA PRO A 166 -16.75 1.95 -4.63
C PRO A 166 -16.57 0.46 -4.24
N ARG A 167 -15.53 -0.22 -4.75
CA ARG A 167 -15.25 -1.64 -4.43
C ARG A 167 -14.26 -1.80 -3.28
N ASN A 168 -13.89 -0.71 -2.61
CA ASN A 168 -12.96 -0.77 -1.49
C ASN A 168 -13.65 -1.27 -0.21
N HIS A 169 -13.59 -2.58 0.00
CA HIS A 169 -14.19 -3.23 1.17
C HIS A 169 -13.59 -2.71 2.48
N SER A 170 -12.27 -2.48 2.52
CA SER A 170 -11.57 -1.99 3.72
C SER A 170 -12.10 -0.63 4.17
N ALA A 171 -12.33 0.28 3.22
CA ALA A 171 -12.92 1.58 3.54
C ALA A 171 -14.35 1.48 4.07
N LEU A 172 -15.14 0.50 3.62
CA LEU A 172 -16.51 0.27 4.13
C LEU A 172 -16.49 -0.20 5.59
N PHE A 173 -15.61 -1.13 5.92
CA PHE A 173 -15.41 -1.57 7.31
C PHE A 173 -14.85 -0.43 8.17
N GLY A 174 -13.91 0.36 7.65
CA GLY A 174 -13.38 1.54 8.34
C GLY A 174 -14.46 2.58 8.64
N PHE A 175 -15.33 2.88 7.67
CA PHE A 175 -16.48 3.77 7.86
C PHE A 175 -17.42 3.25 8.96
N TYR A 176 -17.77 1.98 8.92
CA TYR A 176 -18.64 1.34 9.91
C TYR A 176 -18.03 1.41 11.33
N SER A 177 -16.75 1.06 11.47
CA SER A 177 -16.04 1.11 12.75
C SER A 177 -15.93 2.54 13.30
N ALA A 178 -15.61 3.52 12.44
CA ALA A 178 -15.57 4.93 12.85
C ALA A 178 -16.95 5.44 13.30
N ALA A 179 -18.02 5.12 12.57
CA ALA A 179 -19.38 5.44 12.98
C ALA A 179 -19.78 4.77 14.30
N GLN A 180 -19.31 3.53 14.54
CA GLN A 180 -19.58 2.79 15.79
C GLN A 180 -18.90 3.47 16.97
N TRP A 181 -17.63 3.80 16.81
CA TRP A 181 -16.85 4.49 17.84
C TRP A 181 -17.47 5.84 18.19
N LEU A 182 -17.84 6.62 17.17
CA LEU A 182 -18.51 7.92 17.37
C LEU A 182 -19.87 7.76 18.05
N GLY A 183 -20.68 6.77 17.64
CA GLY A 183 -22.00 6.50 18.26
C GLY A 183 -21.90 6.13 19.75
N ALA A 184 -20.83 5.44 20.14
CA ALA A 184 -20.56 5.07 21.53
C ALA A 184 -19.95 6.21 22.37
N CYS A 185 -19.48 7.30 21.75
CA CYS A 185 -18.79 8.38 22.45
C CYS A 185 -19.75 9.12 23.43
N PRO A 186 -19.39 9.25 24.73
CA PRO A 186 -20.28 9.87 25.70
C PRO A 186 -20.44 11.38 25.49
N LYS A 187 -19.44 12.05 24.88
CA LYS A 187 -19.38 13.51 24.70
C LYS A 187 -20.33 14.05 23.63
N PHE A 188 -20.95 13.20 22.82
CA PHE A 188 -21.83 13.66 21.74
C PHE A 188 -23.27 13.90 22.14
N SER A 189 -23.86 14.91 21.48
CA SER A 189 -25.29 15.22 21.55
C SER A 189 -26.13 14.04 21.05
N SER A 190 -27.37 13.98 21.54
CA SER A 190 -28.34 12.96 21.12
C SER A 190 -28.60 12.96 19.61
N GLN A 191 -28.47 14.13 18.96
CA GLN A 191 -28.60 14.26 17.51
C GLN A 191 -27.44 13.57 16.76
N LYS A 192 -26.19 13.89 17.13
CA LYS A 192 -25.00 13.27 16.52
C LYS A 192 -24.98 11.75 16.71
N LYS A 193 -25.47 11.25 17.86
CA LYS A 193 -25.63 9.81 18.11
C LYS A 193 -26.65 9.16 17.17
N ARG A 194 -27.82 9.79 16.97
CA ARG A 194 -28.84 9.32 16.02
C ARG A 194 -28.34 9.32 14.58
N GLU A 195 -27.55 10.32 14.18
CA GLU A 195 -26.93 10.37 12.85
C GLU A 195 -25.94 9.22 12.65
N ASN A 196 -25.05 8.97 13.62
CA ASN A 196 -24.13 7.84 13.55
C ASN A 196 -24.84 6.48 13.56
N GLN A 197 -25.99 6.36 14.24
CA GLN A 197 -26.80 5.15 14.15
C GLN A 197 -27.30 4.89 12.73
N LYS A 198 -27.72 5.92 11.99
CA LYS A 198 -28.11 5.77 10.58
C LYS A 198 -26.94 5.31 9.71
N TYR A 199 -25.74 5.86 9.96
CA TYR A 199 -24.53 5.44 9.26
C TYR A 199 -24.17 3.97 9.55
N LEU A 200 -24.36 3.51 10.78
CA LEU A 200 -24.18 2.10 11.17
C LEU A 200 -25.16 1.19 10.45
N ASP A 201 -26.45 1.54 10.46
CA ASP A 201 -27.48 0.74 9.81
C ASP A 201 -27.23 0.63 8.30
N TRP A 202 -26.83 1.74 7.66
CA TRP A 202 -26.44 1.76 6.26
C TRP A 202 -25.19 0.89 6.01
N GLY A 203 -24.12 1.08 6.80
CA GLY A 203 -22.88 0.32 6.66
C GLY A 203 -23.11 -1.18 6.82
N ALA A 204 -23.90 -1.58 7.81
CA ALA A 204 -24.29 -2.97 8.03
C ALA A 204 -25.06 -3.57 6.84
N GLN A 205 -25.97 -2.80 6.24
CA GLN A 205 -26.69 -3.24 5.03
C GLN A 205 -25.75 -3.46 3.85
N GLN A 206 -24.80 -2.54 3.60
CA GLN A 206 -23.81 -2.67 2.54
C GLN A 206 -22.89 -3.87 2.75
N ILE A 207 -22.40 -4.07 3.98
CA ILE A 207 -21.58 -5.22 4.34
C ILE A 207 -22.35 -6.53 4.09
N ARG A 208 -23.62 -6.62 4.53
CA ARG A 208 -24.47 -7.80 4.28
C ARG A 208 -24.66 -8.07 2.78
N ALA A 209 -24.88 -7.03 1.97
CA ALA A 209 -25.03 -7.16 0.53
C ALA A 209 -23.75 -7.67 -0.14
N LEU A 210 -22.60 -7.18 0.31
CA LEU A 210 -21.28 -7.60 -0.16
C LEU A 210 -21.02 -9.09 0.12
N TYR A 211 -21.29 -9.56 1.33
CA TYR A 211 -21.14 -10.98 1.67
C TYR A 211 -22.09 -11.87 0.88
N LYS A 212 -23.36 -11.47 0.68
CA LYS A 212 -24.32 -12.21 -0.16
C LYS A 212 -23.84 -12.33 -1.60
N ARG A 213 -23.32 -11.25 -2.19
CA ARG A 213 -22.78 -11.27 -3.56
C ARG A 213 -21.59 -12.22 -3.69
N ASN A 214 -20.68 -12.18 -2.72
CA ASN A 214 -19.49 -13.03 -2.73
C ASN A 214 -19.84 -14.50 -2.51
N ALA A 215 -20.81 -14.81 -1.63
CA ALA A 215 -21.33 -16.16 -1.46
C ALA A 215 -21.97 -16.71 -2.76
N GLY A 216 -22.81 -15.91 -3.43
CA GLY A 216 -23.37 -16.30 -4.72
C GLY A 216 -22.31 -16.50 -5.82
N THR A 217 -21.18 -15.79 -5.74
CA THR A 217 -20.05 -15.95 -6.68
C THR A 217 -19.29 -17.25 -6.41
N LEU A 218 -19.16 -17.65 -5.14
CA LEU A 218 -18.58 -18.94 -4.74
C LEU A 218 -19.46 -20.10 -5.18
N GLU A 219 -20.78 -20.01 -4.98
CA GLU A 219 -21.74 -21.04 -5.45
C GLU A 219 -21.78 -21.16 -6.98
N LEU A 220 -21.59 -20.07 -7.72
CA LEU A 220 -21.46 -20.11 -9.18
C LEU A 220 -20.15 -20.80 -9.61
N LYS A 221 -19.03 -20.55 -8.92
CA LYS A 221 -17.75 -21.23 -9.15
C LYS A 221 -17.79 -22.72 -8.76
N GLU A 222 -18.54 -23.09 -7.73
CA GLU A 222 -18.75 -24.50 -7.38
C GLU A 222 -19.64 -25.24 -8.39
N LYS A 223 -20.57 -24.52 -9.03
CA LYS A 223 -21.39 -25.05 -10.13
C LYS A 223 -20.60 -25.12 -11.45
N GLU A 224 -19.68 -24.20 -11.69
CA GLU A 224 -18.61 -24.32 -12.68
C GLU A 224 -17.53 -25.29 -12.18
N LYS A 225 -17.88 -26.56 -11.94
CA LYS A 225 -16.87 -27.59 -11.69
C LYS A 225 -15.84 -27.55 -12.83
N GLU A 226 -14.56 -27.45 -12.47
CA GLU A 226 -13.46 -27.74 -13.38
C GLU A 226 -13.76 -29.06 -14.11
N PRO A 227 -13.58 -29.13 -15.45
CA PRO A 227 -13.84 -30.36 -16.19
C PRO A 227 -13.04 -31.48 -15.52
N THR A 228 -13.72 -32.57 -15.16
CA THR A 228 -13.06 -33.70 -14.51
C THR A 228 -11.95 -34.23 -15.43
N VAL A 229 -10.93 -34.85 -14.85
CA VAL A 229 -9.84 -35.47 -15.63
C VAL A 229 -10.39 -36.44 -16.67
N GLU A 230 -11.53 -37.09 -16.37
CA GLU A 230 -12.28 -37.94 -17.30
C GLU A 230 -12.87 -37.17 -18.48
N ASP A 231 -13.45 -35.98 -18.28
CA ASP A 231 -13.94 -35.10 -19.37
C ASP A 231 -12.80 -34.56 -20.22
N LEU A 232 -11.65 -34.24 -19.61
CA LEU A 232 -10.43 -33.84 -20.31
C LEU A 232 -9.84 -35.00 -21.11
N MET A 233 -9.84 -36.23 -20.57
CA MET A 233 -9.38 -37.44 -21.26
C MET A 233 -10.33 -37.87 -22.38
N ALA A 234 -11.64 -37.67 -22.23
CA ALA A 234 -12.62 -37.91 -23.29
C ALA A 234 -12.39 -36.97 -24.48
N ARG A 235 -12.09 -35.68 -24.23
CA ARG A 235 -11.75 -34.71 -25.28
C ARG A 235 -10.46 -35.09 -26.03
N LEU A 236 -9.43 -35.54 -25.31
CA LEU A 236 -8.18 -36.04 -25.91
C LEU A 236 -8.38 -37.32 -26.74
N SER A 237 -9.29 -38.19 -26.31
CA SER A 237 -9.59 -39.45 -27.01
C SER A 237 -10.41 -39.24 -28.30
N ILE A 238 -11.25 -38.20 -28.34
CA ILE A 238 -12.00 -37.81 -29.54
C ILE A 238 -11.06 -37.23 -30.63
N GLU A 239 -9.98 -36.55 -30.24
CA GLU A 239 -8.98 -36.05 -31.19
C GLU A 239 -8.11 -37.18 -31.77
N ALA A 240 -7.74 -38.19 -30.98
CA ALA A 240 -6.98 -39.36 -31.46
C ALA A 240 -7.77 -40.21 -32.47
N SER A 241 -9.10 -40.25 -32.34
CA SER A 241 -10.00 -41.03 -33.20
C SER A 241 -10.17 -40.42 -34.60
N LYS A 242 -10.14 -39.08 -34.71
CA LYS A 242 -10.29 -38.35 -35.98
C LYS A 242 -9.04 -38.38 -36.88
N CYS A 243 -7.90 -38.85 -36.37
CA CYS A 243 -6.65 -38.92 -37.14
C CYS A 243 -6.48 -40.24 -37.92
N LYS A 244 -7.32 -41.26 -37.68
CA LYS A 244 -7.21 -42.58 -38.33
C LYS A 244 -8.10 -42.78 -39.57
N GLU A 245 -8.98 -41.83 -39.92
CA GLU A 245 -9.88 -41.95 -41.08
C GLU A 245 -9.43 -41.18 -42.34
N LYS A 246 -8.17 -40.70 -42.40
CA LYS A 246 -7.65 -39.97 -43.59
C LYS A 246 -6.49 -40.66 -44.32
N THR A 247 -6.29 -41.95 -44.11
CA THR A 247 -5.36 -42.76 -44.91
C THR A 247 -6.03 -44.05 -45.36
N ALA A 248 -6.83 -43.94 -46.41
CA ALA A 248 -7.16 -44.99 -47.36
C ALA A 248 -7.29 -44.34 -48.74
#